data_AF-A0AAW1IT71-F1
#
_entry.id   AF-A0AAW1IT71-F1
#
_cell.length_a   1.000
_cell.length_b   1.000
_cell.length_c   1.000
_cell.angle_alpha   90.00
_cell.angle_beta   90.00
_cell.angle_gamma   90.00
#
_symmetry.space_group_name_H-M   'P 1'
#
loop_
_entity.id
_entity.type
_entity.pdbx_description
1 polymer ?
#
loop_
_entity_poly.entity_id
_entity_poly.type
_entity_poly.pdbx_seq_one_letter_code
_entity_poly.pdbx_strand_id
1 'polypeptide(L)' 'MHVAGSSQYIKKCIVANSKGETSSRYRFPVKNEQIKKIWIDRINNDELFHYSDQRLYNTVFVCGVHFLPVCKTT' A
#
# COMPACT_ATOMS: atom_id res chain seq x y z
N MET A 1 10.79 -30.12 -18.34
CA MET A 1 10.90 -29.94 -16.87
C MET A 1 10.05 -28.73 -16.51
N HIS A 2 8.92 -28.95 -15.83
CA HIS A 2 8.07 -27.87 -15.35
C HIS A 2 8.66 -27.32 -14.04
N VAL A 3 9.17 -26.10 -14.04
CA VAL A 3 9.35 -25.32 -12.82
C VAL A 3 8.58 -24.02 -12.99
N ALA A 4 7.42 -23.99 -12.34
CA ALA A 4 6.59 -22.81 -12.21
C ALA A 4 7.41 -21.73 -11.51
N GLY A 5 7.93 -20.79 -12.29
CA GLY A 5 8.47 -19.55 -11.75
C GLY A 5 7.31 -18.80 -11.11
N SER A 6 7.16 -18.95 -9.79
CA SER A 6 6.33 -18.09 -8.97
C SER A 6 6.79 -16.66 -9.22
N SER A 7 6.16 -15.98 -10.19
CA SER A 7 6.20 -14.54 -10.33
C SER A 7 5.52 -14.01 -9.07
N GLN A 8 6.31 -13.92 -8.02
CA GLN A 8 5.98 -13.25 -6.79
C GLN A 8 5.87 -11.79 -7.19
N TYR A 9 4.70 -11.39 -7.72
CA TYR A 9 4.39 -10.01 -8.07
C TYR A 9 4.72 -9.20 -6.83
N ILE A 10 5.88 -8.54 -6.85
CA ILE A 10 6.28 -7.63 -5.81
C ILE A 10 5.20 -6.57 -5.91
N LYS A 11 4.23 -6.64 -4.98
CA LYS A 11 3.24 -5.58 -4.84
C LYS A 11 4.07 -4.30 -4.83
N LYS A 12 3.73 -3.35 -5.71
CA LYS A 12 4.37 -2.03 -5.80
C LYS A 12 3.63 -1.05 -4.89
N CYS A 13 4.38 -0.14 -4.28
CA CYS A 13 3.79 0.87 -3.41
C CYS A 13 2.78 1.67 -4.22
N ILE A 14 1.61 1.94 -3.64
CA ILE A 14 0.51 2.64 -4.34
C ILE A 14 0.77 4.13 -4.57
N VAL A 15 1.75 4.70 -3.85
CA VAL A 15 2.17 6.08 -4.02
C VAL A 15 2.84 6.23 -5.38
N ALA A 16 2.31 7.14 -6.20
CA ALA A 16 2.85 7.46 -7.52
C ALA A 16 4.35 7.79 -7.43
N ASN A 17 5.13 7.32 -8.41
CA ASN A 17 6.58 7.50 -8.48
C ASN A 17 7.38 6.93 -7.29
N SER A 18 6.78 6.09 -6.45
CA SER A 18 7.53 5.41 -5.40
C SER A 18 8.50 4.40 -6.03
N LYS A 19 9.77 4.46 -5.61
CA LYS A 19 10.80 3.46 -5.97
C LYS A 19 10.51 2.06 -5.38
N GLY A 20 9.44 1.93 -4.58
CA GLY A 20 8.94 0.62 -4.16
C GLY A 20 9.86 -0.10 -3.18
N GLU A 21 10.27 0.57 -2.09
CA GLU A 21 11.04 -0.09 -1.04
C GLU A 21 10.26 -1.26 -0.41
N THR A 22 10.90 -2.42 -0.34
CA THR A 22 10.29 -3.66 0.14
C THR A 22 10.46 -3.88 1.64
N SER A 23 11.34 -3.14 2.29
CA SER A 23 11.80 -3.37 3.68
C SER A 23 10.71 -3.12 4.73
N SER A 24 9.76 -2.20 4.47
CA SER A 24 8.64 -1.95 5.37
C SER A 24 7.39 -1.63 4.54
N ARG A 25 6.36 -2.47 4.66
CA ARG A 25 5.11 -2.34 3.90
C ARG A 25 3.93 -2.22 4.87
N TYR A 26 3.24 -1.08 4.79
CA TYR A 26 2.09 -0.77 5.63
C TYR A 26 0.82 -0.99 4.83
N ARG A 27 -0.11 -1.78 5.40
CA ARG A 27 -1.41 -2.05 4.78
C ARG A 27 -2.28 -0.81 4.84
N PHE A 28 -3.22 -0.73 3.91
CA PHE A 28 -4.22 0.33 3.92
C PHE A 28 -5.09 0.24 5.20
N PRO A 29 -5.32 1.35 5.91
CA PRO A 29 -6.01 1.37 7.20
C PRO A 29 -7.54 1.28 7.04
N VAL A 30 -8.04 0.19 6.45
CA VAL A 30 -9.47 0.03 6.11
C VAL A 30 -10.41 0.01 7.33
N LYS A 31 -9.89 -0.36 8.50
CA LYS A 31 -10.66 -0.39 9.76
C LYS A 31 -10.85 1.00 10.38
N ASN A 32 -10.03 1.99 10.02
CA ASN A 32 -10.12 3.35 10.54
C ASN A 32 -10.46 4.30 9.40
N GLU A 33 -11.74 4.64 9.26
CA GLU A 33 -12.23 5.44 8.13
C GLU A 33 -11.61 6.85 8.06
N GLN A 34 -11.30 7.45 9.22
CA GLN A 34 -10.66 8.77 9.27
C GLN A 34 -9.24 8.71 8.69
N ILE A 35 -8.43 7.75 9.14
CA ILE A 35 -7.07 7.57 8.61
C ILE A 35 -7.13 7.12 7.14
N LYS A 36 -8.11 6.29 6.77
CA LYS A 36 -8.35 5.87 5.38
C LYS A 36 -8.53 7.08 4.46
N LYS A 37 -9.40 8.02 4.83
CA LYS A 37 -9.62 9.27 4.06
C LYS A 37 -8.33 10.09 3.93
N ILE A 38 -7.57 10.25 5.01
CA ILE A 38 -6.28 10.97 4.98
C ILE A 38 -5.29 10.30 4.00
N TRP A 39 -5.24 8.97 3.98
CA TRP A 39 -4.36 8.25 3.05
C TRP A 39 -4.81 8.45 1.60
N ILE A 40 -6.10 8.31 1.29
CA ILE A 40 -6.62 8.51 -0.07
C ILE A 40 -6.30 9.93 -0.55
N ASP A 41 -6.58 10.93 0.29
CA ASP A 41 -6.32 12.35 0.00
C ASP A 41 -4.84 12.64 -0.26
N ARG A 42 -3.94 12.14 0.60
CA ARG A 42 -2.49 12.42 0.46
C ARG A 42 -1.78 11.62 -0.61
N ILE A 43 -2.21 10.38 -0.86
CA ILE A 43 -1.61 9.54 -1.89
C ILE A 43 -1.97 10.07 -3.29
N ASN A 44 -3.12 10.76 -3.40
CA ASN A 44 -3.62 11.37 -4.63
C ASN A 44 -3.57 10.40 -5.81
N ASN A 45 -4.13 9.20 -5.61
CA ASN A 45 -4.24 8.17 -6.63
C ASN A 45 -5.72 7.82 -6.83
N ASP A 46 -6.26 8.18 -8.00
CA ASP A 46 -7.68 7.98 -8.34
C ASP A 46 -8.12 6.52 -8.27
N GLU A 47 -7.21 5.56 -8.50
CA GLU A 47 -7.52 4.13 -8.43
C GLU A 47 -8.00 3.71 -7.03
N LEU A 48 -7.57 4.41 -5.98
CA LEU A 48 -7.95 4.11 -4.60
C LEU A 48 -9.46 4.32 -4.36
N PHE A 49 -10.10 5.25 -5.07
CA PHE A 49 -11.54 5.53 -4.91
C PHE A 49 -12.41 4.41 -5.49
N HIS A 50 -11.88 3.64 -6.45
CA HIS A 50 -12.60 2.54 -7.09
C HIS A 50 -12.37 1.19 -6.41
N TYR A 51 -11.45 1.12 -5.45
CA TYR A 51 -11.17 -0.12 -4.73
C TYR A 51 -12.07 -0.31 -3.53
N SER A 52 -12.61 -1.53 -3.42
CA SER A 52 -13.29 -1.98 -2.19
C SER A 52 -12.30 -2.11 -1.04
N ASP A 53 -12.78 -1.98 0.19
CA ASP A 53 -11.96 -2.12 1.39
C ASP A 53 -11.20 -3.46 1.43
N GLN A 54 -11.84 -4.56 1.00
CA GLN A 54 -11.17 -5.86 0.91
C GLN A 54 -10.00 -5.84 -0.08
N ARG A 55 -10.16 -5.17 -1.23
CA ARG A 55 -9.11 -5.04 -2.24
C ARG A 55 -7.99 -4.13 -1.75
N LEU A 56 -8.32 -2.99 -1.13
CA LEU A 56 -7.36 -2.09 -0.49
C LEU A 56 -6.49 -2.85 0.52
N TYR A 57 -7.10 -3.61 1.42
CA TYR A 57 -6.36 -4.32 2.47
C TYR A 57 -5.48 -5.47 1.94
N ASN A 58 -5.94 -6.16 0.90
CA ASN A 58 -5.25 -7.35 0.38
C ASN A 58 -4.22 -7.03 -0.70
N THR A 59 -4.41 -5.98 -1.49
CA THR A 59 -3.59 -5.72 -2.69
C THR A 59 -2.77 -4.45 -2.59
N VAL A 60 -3.21 -3.47 -1.81
CA VAL A 60 -2.60 -2.14 -1.72
C VAL A 60 -1.75 -2.03 -0.47
N PHE A 61 -0.57 -1.42 -0.62
CA PHE A 61 0.29 -1.06 0.51
C PHE A 61 1.06 0.21 0.20
N VAL A 62 1.55 0.84 1.26
CA VAL A 62 2.43 1.99 1.22
C VAL A 62 3.77 1.60 1.85
N CYS A 63 4.88 1.92 1.21
CA CYS A 63 6.19 1.64 1.77
C CYS A 63 6.56 2.63 2.88
N GLY A 64 7.38 2.17 3.83
CA GLY A 64 7.76 2.90 5.04
C GLY A 64 8.43 4.24 4.80
N VAL A 65 9.03 4.47 3.64
CA VAL A 65 9.67 5.75 3.30
C VAL A 65 8.69 6.93 3.27
N HIS A 66 7.39 6.66 3.09
CA HIS A 66 6.34 7.68 3.08
C HIS A 66 5.82 8.05 4.47
N PHE A 67 6.30 7.35 5.51
CA PHE A 67 5.92 7.62 6.89
C PHE A 67 7.08 8.27 7.64
N LEU A 68 6.73 9.25 8.47
CA LEU A 68 7.66 9.78 9.47
C LEU A 68 8.04 8.64 10.44
N PRO A 69 9.27 8.63 10.99
CA PRO A 69 9.69 7.60 11.94
C PRO A 69 8.72 7.42 13.11
N VAL A 70 8.14 8.52 13.62
CA VAL A 70 7.16 8.52 14.72
C VAL A 70 5.86 7.78 14.38
N CYS A 71 5.54 7.63 13.09
CA CYS A 71 4.34 6.95 12.61
C CYS A 71 4.59 5.46 12.30
N LYS A 72 5.85 5.00 12.38
CA LYS A 72 6.23 3.60 12.07
C LYS A 72 6.10 2.67 13.27
N THR A 73 6.01 3.21 14.47
CA THR A 73 5.89 2.49 15.73
C THR A 73 4.42 2.25 16.06
N THR A 74 3.85 1.15 15.57
CA THR A 74 2.59 0.60 16.10
C THR A 74 2.46 -0.88 15.75
#